data_AF-A0A7C4A8G6-F1
#
_entry.id   AF-A0A7C4A8G6-F1
#
_cell.length_a   1.000
_cell.length_b   1.000
_cell.length_c   1.000
_cell.angle_alpha   90.00
_cell.angle_beta   90.00
_cell.angle_gamma   90.00
#
_symmetry.space_group_name_H-M   'P 1'
#
loop_
_entity.id
_entity.type
_entity.pdbx_description
1 polymer ?
#
loop_
_entity_poly.entity_id
_entity_poly.type
_entity_poly.pdbx_seq_one_letter_code
_entity_poly.pdbx_strand_id
1 'polypeptide(L)'
;MENNKRVLLAIVLCLGVLIGWQYFFPQHGMIQKATPQEGAQKAAEAPKAAPAKPDASMAAAEPLPGAPIVVTTPLYKATLLNSGGVLQHLTLSRYKLSLAKDSPNMEMVSPQAAAKAPMGLIVDGQATWREAKWTTDAKDTTLAPGATATLTFTGALGNLTITRALTFHADKYQIDEAVTLVSQAAQVSRMA
;
A
#
# COMPACT_ATOMS: atom_id res chain seq x y z
N MET A 1 27.42 -54.69 -13.20
CA MET A 1 26.28 -54.58 -12.26
C MET A 1 26.44 -53.44 -11.24
N GLU A 2 27.64 -52.86 -11.03
CA GLU A 2 27.84 -51.71 -10.11
C GLU A 2 27.07 -50.44 -10.52
N ASN A 3 26.99 -50.11 -11.82
CA ASN A 3 26.28 -48.91 -12.27
C ASN A 3 24.80 -48.95 -11.92
N ASN A 4 24.13 -50.10 -12.07
CA ASN A 4 22.71 -50.22 -11.70
C ASN A 4 22.51 -49.95 -10.21
N LYS A 5 23.43 -50.35 -9.33
CA LYS A 5 23.31 -50.12 -7.88
C LYS A 5 23.51 -48.64 -7.52
N ARG A 6 24.47 -47.97 -8.15
CA ARG A 6 24.69 -46.51 -7.98
C ARG A 6 23.52 -45.70 -8.54
N VAL A 7 22.96 -46.12 -9.68
CA VAL A 7 21.76 -45.52 -10.27
C VAL A 7 20.55 -45.74 -9.36
N LEU A 8 20.35 -46.95 -8.82
CA LEU A 8 19.25 -47.23 -7.89
C LEU A 8 19.37 -46.38 -6.61
N LEU A 9 20.59 -46.23 -6.09
CA LEU A 9 20.87 -45.41 -4.91
C LEU A 9 20.61 -43.92 -5.19
N ALA A 10 20.99 -43.42 -6.36
CA ALA A 10 20.69 -42.05 -6.78
C ALA A 10 19.18 -41.78 -6.90
N ILE A 11 18.42 -42.75 -7.43
CA ILE A 11 16.95 -42.65 -7.53
C ILE A 11 16.33 -42.56 -6.13
N VAL A 12 16.74 -43.43 -5.21
CA VAL A 12 16.22 -43.43 -3.83
C VAL A 12 16.57 -42.14 -3.09
N LEU A 13 17.80 -41.64 -3.25
CA LEU A 13 18.21 -40.36 -2.67
C LEU A 13 17.41 -39.18 -3.24
N CYS A 14 17.17 -39.16 -4.54
CA CYS A 14 16.40 -38.10 -5.19
C CYS A 14 14.96 -38.08 -4.68
N LEU A 15 14.32 -39.25 -4.58
CA LEU A 15 12.98 -39.39 -3.99
C LEU A 15 12.96 -38.96 -2.52
N GLY A 16 13.98 -39.33 -1.73
CA GLY A 16 14.10 -38.93 -0.33
C GLY A 16 14.16 -37.42 -0.15
N VAL A 17 14.94 -36.72 -0.99
CA VAL A 17 15.03 -35.25 -0.96
C VAL A 17 13.69 -34.60 -1.34
N LEU A 18 13.00 -35.09 -2.38
CA LEU A 18 11.70 -34.56 -2.79
C LEU A 18 10.62 -34.74 -1.71
N ILE A 19 10.57 -35.91 -1.07
CA ILE A 19 9.62 -36.21 0.00
C ILE A 19 9.94 -35.37 1.25
N GLY A 20 11.22 -35.29 1.64
CA GLY A 20 11.66 -34.46 2.76
C GLY A 20 11.34 -32.98 2.53
N TRP A 21 11.56 -32.48 1.30
CA TRP A 21 11.24 -31.11 0.92
C TRP A 21 9.74 -30.82 0.98
N GLN A 22 8.89 -31.72 0.47
CA GLN A 22 7.43 -31.58 0.56
C GLN A 22 6.91 -31.64 2.01
N TYR A 23 7.55 -32.43 2.87
CA TYR A 23 7.19 -32.53 4.28
C TYR A 23 7.56 -31.27 5.07
N PHE A 24 8.75 -30.69 4.82
CA PHE A 24 9.20 -29.48 5.51
C PHE A 24 8.58 -28.19 4.94
N PHE A 25 8.21 -28.19 3.66
CA PHE A 25 7.61 -27.04 2.96
C PHE A 25 6.36 -27.48 2.17
N PRO A 26 5.22 -27.76 2.84
CA PRO A 26 4.00 -28.14 2.14
C PRO A 26 3.55 -26.97 1.25
N GLN A 27 3.67 -27.14 -0.07
CA GLN A 27 3.20 -26.15 -1.04
C GLN A 27 1.68 -26.19 -1.09
N HIS A 28 1.03 -25.21 -0.48
CA HIS A 28 -0.39 -24.92 -0.72
C HIS A 28 -0.49 -24.08 -2.00
N GLY A 29 -0.39 -24.75 -3.14
CA GLY A 29 -0.45 -24.12 -4.46
C GLY A 29 -1.35 -24.93 -5.38
N MET A 30 -2.45 -24.33 -5.82
CA MET A 30 -3.38 -24.88 -6.79
C MET A 30 -2.64 -25.27 -8.08
N ILE A 31 -2.57 -26.56 -8.40
CA ILE A 31 -2.13 -27.03 -9.70
C ILE A 31 -3.32 -26.92 -10.65
N GLN A 32 -3.36 -25.85 -11.44
CA GLN A 32 -4.26 -25.78 -12.58
C GLN A 32 -3.72 -26.71 -13.67
N LYS A 33 -4.48 -27.78 -13.93
CA LYS A 33 -4.15 -28.80 -14.92
C LYS A 33 -4.18 -28.17 -16.32
N ALA A 34 -3.03 -28.01 -16.95
CA ALA A 34 -2.97 -27.64 -18.37
C ALA A 34 -3.27 -28.88 -19.23
N THR A 35 -4.31 -28.78 -20.07
CA THR A 35 -4.63 -29.75 -21.12
C THR A 35 -3.58 -29.66 -22.23
N PRO A 36 -2.98 -30.78 -22.70
CA PRO A 36 -2.08 -30.74 -23.85
C PRO A 36 -2.86 -30.47 -25.14
N GLN A 37 -2.52 -29.38 -25.82
CA GLN A 37 -2.96 -29.13 -27.20
C GLN A 37 -1.73 -29.20 -28.10
N GLU A 38 -1.67 -30.28 -28.88
CA GLU A 38 -0.66 -30.51 -29.90
C GLU A 38 -0.99 -29.67 -31.13
N GLY A 39 -0.04 -28.81 -31.51
CA GLY A 39 -0.17 -27.89 -32.63
C GLY A 39 1.15 -27.14 -32.82
N ALA A 40 2.04 -27.72 -33.61
CA ALA A 40 3.34 -27.16 -33.93
C ALA A 40 3.20 -25.81 -34.64
N GLN A 41 3.92 -24.78 -34.16
CA GLN A 41 4.56 -23.80 -35.06
C GLN A 41 5.56 -22.89 -34.35
N LYS A 42 6.78 -22.93 -34.91
CA LYS A 42 7.77 -21.86 -35.02
C LYS A 42 8.49 -21.43 -33.73
N ALA A 43 9.74 -21.87 -33.63
CA ALA A 43 10.76 -21.17 -32.88
C ALA A 43 10.81 -19.69 -33.33
N ALA A 44 10.34 -18.81 -32.46
CA ALA A 44 10.67 -17.40 -32.48
C ALA A 44 11.56 -17.15 -31.26
N GLU A 45 12.70 -16.54 -31.50
CA GLU A 45 13.65 -16.13 -30.47
C GLU A 45 12.94 -15.39 -29.34
N ALA A 46 13.19 -15.84 -28.11
CA ALA A 46 12.81 -15.11 -26.93
C ALA A 46 13.46 -13.71 -26.98
N PRO A 47 12.70 -12.62 -26.80
CA PRO A 47 13.31 -11.33 -26.53
C PRO A 47 14.13 -11.48 -25.26
N LYS A 48 15.45 -11.39 -25.39
CA LYS A 48 16.34 -11.15 -24.27
C LYS A 48 15.81 -9.90 -23.57
N ALA A 49 15.26 -10.07 -22.37
CA ALA A 49 14.80 -8.97 -21.54
C ALA A 49 15.98 -8.01 -21.35
N ALA A 50 15.98 -6.92 -22.12
CA ALA A 50 16.85 -5.79 -21.86
C ALA A 50 16.39 -5.17 -20.54
N PRO A 51 17.32 -4.71 -19.68
CA PRO A 51 16.96 -3.94 -18.50
C PRO A 51 16.07 -2.78 -18.95
N ALA A 52 14.87 -2.70 -18.37
CA ALA A 52 13.95 -1.61 -18.61
C ALA A 52 14.71 -0.30 -18.38
N LYS A 53 14.98 0.44 -19.46
CA LYS A 53 15.36 1.83 -19.35
C LYS A 53 14.17 2.55 -18.70
N PRO A 54 14.40 3.43 -17.72
CA PRO A 54 13.32 4.25 -17.20
C PRO A 54 12.72 5.01 -18.38
N ASP A 55 11.41 4.87 -18.58
CA ASP A 55 10.66 5.73 -19.47
C ASP A 55 10.87 7.18 -19.01
N ALA A 56 11.80 7.86 -19.67
CA ALA A 56 11.98 9.29 -19.59
C ALA A 56 10.89 9.95 -20.43
N SER A 57 9.66 9.83 -19.97
CA SER A 57 8.56 10.76 -20.25
C SER A 57 7.50 10.60 -19.16
N MET A 58 7.92 10.79 -17.91
CA MET A 58 6.98 11.23 -16.89
C MET A 58 6.85 12.73 -17.07
N ALA A 59 5.74 13.18 -17.64
CA ALA A 59 5.18 14.44 -17.17
C ALA A 59 5.16 14.34 -15.64
N ALA A 60 5.97 15.16 -14.97
CA ALA A 60 6.04 15.15 -13.52
C ALA A 60 4.61 15.31 -13.02
N ALA A 61 4.07 14.26 -12.38
CA ALA A 61 2.76 14.36 -11.75
C ALA A 61 2.84 15.56 -10.82
N GLU A 62 1.92 16.51 -11.00
CA GLU A 62 1.92 17.71 -10.18
C GLU A 62 1.98 17.31 -8.70
N PRO A 63 2.88 17.91 -7.91
CA PRO A 63 2.96 17.63 -6.49
C PRO A 63 1.59 17.78 -5.85
N LEU A 64 1.25 16.84 -4.97
CA LEU A 64 0.04 17.01 -4.17
C LEU A 64 0.20 18.23 -3.26
N PRO A 65 -0.83 19.08 -3.14
CA PRO A 65 -0.78 20.26 -2.27
C PRO A 65 -0.76 19.85 -0.80
N GLY A 66 -0.26 20.76 0.05
CA GLY A 66 -0.32 20.62 1.50
C GLY A 66 1.05 20.37 2.14
N ALA A 67 1.13 20.69 3.43
CA ALA A 67 2.29 20.42 4.27
C ALA A 67 2.17 19.03 4.92
N PRO A 68 3.29 18.32 5.11
CA PRO A 68 3.29 17.00 5.75
C PRO A 68 3.02 17.09 7.25
N ILE A 69 2.31 16.10 7.78
CA ILE A 69 2.07 15.81 9.19
C ILE A 69 2.45 14.34 9.42
N VAL A 70 3.34 14.09 10.37
CA VAL A 70 3.92 12.77 10.61
C VAL A 70 3.27 12.10 11.82
N VAL A 71 2.81 10.86 11.63
CA VAL A 71 2.36 9.99 12.72
C VAL A 71 3.30 8.80 12.84
N THR A 72 3.95 8.67 13.99
CA THR A 72 4.86 7.54 14.28
C THR A 72 4.22 6.62 15.30
N THR A 73 4.11 5.33 14.95
CA THR A 73 3.66 4.27 15.85
C THR A 73 4.77 3.22 16.03
N PRO A 74 4.66 2.32 17.01
CA PRO A 74 5.55 1.16 17.12
C PRO A 74 5.55 0.23 15.89
N LEU A 75 4.52 0.29 15.04
CA LEU A 75 4.31 -0.61 13.91
C LEU A 75 4.58 0.03 12.55
N TYR A 76 4.39 1.34 12.41
CA TYR A 76 4.58 2.06 11.16
C TYR A 76 4.84 3.55 11.37
N LYS A 77 5.32 4.21 10.31
CA LYS A 77 5.39 5.65 10.21
C LYS A 77 4.54 6.09 9.02
N ALA A 78 3.56 6.96 9.27
CA ALA A 78 2.71 7.55 8.25
C ALA A 78 3.01 9.04 8.10
N THR A 79 2.98 9.54 6.86
CA THR A 79 3.02 10.98 6.58
C THR A 79 1.76 11.34 5.82
N LEU A 80 0.97 12.26 6.36
CA LEU A 80 -0.27 12.75 5.76
C LEU A 80 -0.09 14.19 5.32
N LEU A 81 -0.79 14.62 4.27
CA LEU A 81 -0.84 16.02 3.88
C LEU A 81 -2.00 16.72 4.59
N ASN A 82 -1.76 17.94 5.07
CA ASN A 82 -2.78 18.77 5.71
C ASN A 82 -3.93 19.20 4.77
N SER A 83 -3.81 18.94 3.47
CA SER A 83 -4.83 19.06 2.43
C SER A 83 -5.87 17.93 2.52
N GLY A 84 -6.45 17.74 3.70
CA GLY A 84 -7.52 16.77 3.94
C GLY A 84 -7.05 15.37 4.33
N GLY A 85 -5.81 15.20 4.79
CA GLY A 85 -5.31 13.93 5.32
C GLY A 85 -4.97 12.90 4.23
N VAL A 86 -4.50 13.34 3.07
CA VAL A 86 -4.02 12.43 2.01
C VAL A 86 -2.75 11.73 2.47
N LEU A 87 -2.67 10.41 2.32
CA LEU A 87 -1.51 9.64 2.74
C LEU A 87 -0.38 9.75 1.70
N GLN A 88 0.76 10.32 2.11
CA GLN A 88 1.95 10.51 1.28
C GLN A 88 2.98 9.40 1.46
N HIS A 89 3.19 8.95 2.70
CA HIS A 89 4.15 7.88 3.04
C HIS A 89 3.55 6.94 4.07
N LEU A 90 3.89 5.65 3.97
CA LEU A 90 3.55 4.64 4.96
C LEU A 90 4.65 3.57 5.00
N THR A 91 5.54 3.68 5.97
CA THR A 91 6.62 2.72 6.19
C THR A 91 6.24 1.73 7.29
N LEU A 92 6.34 0.42 7.04
CA LEU A 92 6.08 -0.62 8.04
C LEU A 92 7.34 -0.97 8.83
N SER A 93 7.35 -0.68 10.13
CA SER A 93 8.51 -0.83 11.01
C SER A 93 8.95 -2.29 11.22
N ARG A 94 8.05 -3.27 11.02
CA ARG A 94 8.28 -4.70 11.26
C ARG A 94 8.58 -5.51 10.00
N TYR A 95 8.53 -4.89 8.82
CA TYR A 95 8.69 -5.58 7.55
C TYR A 95 9.87 -5.00 6.78
N LYS A 96 10.73 -5.87 6.28
CA LYS A 96 11.87 -5.51 5.43
C LYS A 96 11.50 -5.65 3.96
N LEU A 97 12.09 -4.82 3.12
CA LEU A 97 11.91 -4.90 1.67
C LEU A 97 12.53 -6.19 1.08
N SER A 98 13.58 -6.69 1.71
CA SER A 98 14.31 -7.89 1.29
C SER A 98 14.97 -8.61 2.47
N LEU A 99 15.56 -9.77 2.22
CA LEU A 99 16.29 -10.57 3.22
C LEU A 99 17.70 -10.06 3.52
N ALA A 100 18.16 -9.01 2.84
CA ALA A 100 19.48 -8.43 3.07
C ALA A 100 19.57 -7.84 4.49
N LYS A 101 20.75 -7.97 5.13
CA LYS A 101 20.98 -7.51 6.50
C LYS A 101 20.63 -6.03 6.71
N ASP A 102 20.99 -5.19 5.75
CA ASP A 102 20.79 -3.74 5.80
C ASP A 102 19.56 -3.29 4.98
N SER A 103 18.60 -4.20 4.77
CA SER A 103 17.39 -3.90 4.00
C SER A 103 16.58 -2.80 4.69
N PRO A 104 16.10 -1.79 3.92
CA PRO A 104 15.21 -0.79 4.47
C PRO A 104 13.88 -1.42 4.89
N ASN A 105 13.13 -0.70 5.71
CA ASN A 105 11.76 -1.08 6.02
C ASN A 105 10.88 -0.97 4.76
N MET A 106 9.82 -1.77 4.72
CA MET A 106 8.88 -1.78 3.61
C MET A 106 8.11 -0.45 3.56
N GLU A 107 8.24 0.27 2.45
CA GLU A 107 7.42 1.44 2.15
C GLU A 107 6.19 0.98 1.34
N MET A 108 5.01 1.01 1.95
CA MET A 108 3.77 0.61 1.27
C MET A 108 3.30 1.65 0.25
N VAL A 109 3.56 2.92 0.52
CA VAL A 109 3.18 4.02 -0.38
C VAL A 109 4.42 4.50 -1.11
N SER A 110 4.66 3.93 -2.29
CA SER A 110 5.74 4.38 -3.17
C SER A 110 5.50 5.80 -3.68
N PRO A 111 6.53 6.53 -4.16
CA PRO A 111 6.34 7.84 -4.78
C PRO A 111 5.31 7.85 -5.93
N GLN A 112 5.25 6.77 -6.71
CA GLN A 112 4.26 6.62 -7.79
C GLN A 112 2.84 6.44 -7.24
N ALA A 113 2.69 5.67 -6.16
CA ALA A 113 1.40 5.50 -5.49
C ALA A 113 0.97 6.82 -4.81
N ALA A 114 1.89 7.52 -4.17
CA ALA A 114 1.66 8.82 -3.52
C ALA A 114 1.08 9.84 -4.52
N ALA A 115 1.55 9.86 -5.77
CA ALA A 115 1.03 10.72 -6.82
C ALA A 115 -0.45 10.48 -7.19
N LYS A 116 -1.05 9.37 -6.74
CA LYS A 116 -2.47 9.02 -6.93
C LYS A 116 -3.34 9.38 -5.73
N ALA A 117 -2.83 10.18 -4.80
CA ALA A 117 -3.51 10.61 -3.57
C ALA A 117 -4.16 9.44 -2.79
N PRO A 118 -3.37 8.48 -2.30
CA PRO A 118 -3.88 7.41 -1.45
C PRO A 118 -4.64 7.97 -0.25
N MET A 119 -5.76 7.36 0.09
CA MET A 119 -6.69 7.88 1.10
C MET A 119 -7.16 9.33 0.82
N GLY A 120 -7.13 9.80 -0.43
CA GLY A 120 -7.77 11.05 -0.82
C GLY A 120 -9.30 10.90 -0.85
N LEU A 121 -10.01 11.97 -0.50
CA LEU A 121 -11.46 12.02 -0.54
C LEU A 121 -11.92 12.67 -1.85
N ILE A 122 -12.89 12.04 -2.52
CA ILE A 122 -13.58 12.60 -3.69
C ILE A 122 -15.03 12.82 -3.30
N VAL A 123 -15.51 14.06 -3.46
CA VAL A 123 -16.91 14.44 -3.20
C VAL A 123 -17.45 15.03 -4.49
N ASP A 124 -18.57 14.49 -4.98
CA ASP A 124 -19.21 14.93 -6.23
C ASP A 124 -18.25 14.99 -7.44
N GLY A 125 -17.33 14.03 -7.52
CA GLY A 125 -16.33 13.95 -8.59
C GLY A 125 -15.14 14.92 -8.43
N GLN A 126 -15.14 15.76 -7.38
CA GLN A 126 -14.07 16.70 -7.09
C GLN A 126 -13.06 16.11 -6.11
N ALA A 127 -11.77 16.19 -6.47
CA ALA A 127 -10.66 15.85 -5.60
C ALA A 127 -10.52 16.87 -4.46
N THR A 128 -10.99 16.53 -3.26
CA THR A 128 -11.13 17.53 -2.18
C THR A 128 -9.77 18.10 -1.74
N TRP A 129 -8.67 17.37 -1.92
CA TRP A 129 -7.33 17.84 -1.56
C TRP A 129 -6.83 18.98 -2.46
N ARG A 130 -7.42 19.17 -3.65
CA ARG A 130 -7.13 20.32 -4.54
C ARG A 130 -8.21 21.39 -4.48
N GLU A 131 -9.47 20.95 -4.43
CA GLU A 131 -10.62 21.86 -4.59
C GLU A 131 -11.12 22.45 -3.27
N ALA A 132 -10.94 21.77 -2.14
CA ALA A 132 -11.41 22.24 -0.84
C ALA A 132 -10.35 23.04 -0.08
N LYS A 133 -10.81 24.02 0.70
CA LYS A 133 -9.95 24.79 1.61
C LYS A 133 -9.86 24.08 2.95
N TRP A 134 -8.72 23.47 3.23
CA TRP A 134 -8.49 22.66 4.43
C TRP A 134 -7.84 23.45 5.57
N THR A 135 -8.26 23.14 6.80
CA THR A 135 -7.62 23.55 8.05
C THR A 135 -7.52 22.35 8.99
N THR A 136 -6.51 22.38 9.86
CA THR A 136 -6.31 21.36 10.89
C THR A 136 -5.41 21.91 11.98
N ASP A 137 -5.66 21.49 13.22
CA ASP A 137 -4.79 21.72 14.37
C ASP A 137 -3.84 20.54 14.62
N ALA A 138 -3.89 19.50 13.77
CA ALA A 138 -3.05 18.33 13.88
C ALA A 138 -1.56 18.67 13.73
N LYS A 139 -0.73 17.97 14.49
CA LYS A 139 0.72 18.12 14.51
C LYS A 139 1.39 16.76 14.43
N ASP A 140 2.70 16.76 14.22
CA ASP A 140 3.50 15.55 14.32
C ASP A 140 3.27 14.86 15.66
N THR A 141 2.95 13.57 15.60
CA THR A 141 2.52 12.78 16.75
C THR A 141 3.28 11.47 16.81
N THR A 142 3.79 11.12 17.98
CA THR A 142 4.40 9.80 18.25
C THR A 142 3.58 9.08 19.32
N LEU A 143 3.08 7.89 19.00
CA LEU A 143 2.23 7.11 19.89
C LEU A 143 3.07 6.14 20.71
N ALA A 144 2.90 6.17 22.02
CA ALA A 144 3.41 5.13 22.92
C ALA A 144 2.62 3.82 22.73
N PRO A 145 3.17 2.64 23.09
CA PRO A 145 2.45 1.37 23.02
C PRO A 145 1.08 1.43 23.73
N GLY A 146 0.04 0.92 23.07
CA GLY A 146 -1.34 0.95 23.57
C GLY A 146 -2.06 2.31 23.47
N ALA A 147 -1.38 3.38 23.02
CA ALA A 147 -2.00 4.69 22.83
C ALA A 147 -2.77 4.76 21.50
N THR A 148 -3.68 5.74 21.45
CA THR A 148 -4.44 6.11 20.25
C THR A 148 -4.36 7.62 20.03
N ALA A 149 -4.41 8.07 18.78
CA ALA A 149 -4.45 9.49 18.45
C ALA A 149 -5.39 9.74 17.26
N THR A 150 -6.15 10.83 17.31
CA THR A 150 -7.06 11.22 16.22
C THR A 150 -6.62 12.55 15.62
N LEU A 151 -6.45 12.58 14.30
CA LEU A 151 -6.14 13.78 13.53
C LEU A 151 -7.41 14.23 12.82
N THR A 152 -7.82 15.47 13.05
CA THR A 152 -9.05 16.04 12.47
C THR A 152 -8.71 17.10 11.44
N PHE A 153 -9.32 17.00 10.26
CA PHE A 153 -9.20 17.92 9.15
C PHE A 153 -10.58 18.48 8.83
N THR A 154 -10.69 19.81 8.69
CA THR A 154 -11.92 20.47 8.29
C THR A 154 -11.72 21.16 6.95
N GLY A 155 -12.56 20.83 5.98
CA GLY A 155 -12.50 21.34 4.61
C GLY A 155 -13.77 22.06 4.23
N ALA A 156 -13.66 23.17 3.50
CA ALA A 156 -14.79 23.83 2.86
C ALA A 156 -14.76 23.59 1.34
N LEU A 157 -15.83 23.00 0.79
CA LEU A 157 -16.02 22.76 -0.64
C LEU A 157 -17.38 23.31 -1.07
N GLY A 158 -17.41 24.49 -1.70
CA GLY A 158 -18.67 25.16 -2.04
C GLY A 158 -19.50 25.47 -0.78
N ASN A 159 -20.73 24.93 -0.72
CA ASN A 159 -21.63 25.03 0.44
C ASN A 159 -21.46 23.87 1.44
N LEU A 160 -20.48 22.99 1.24
CA LEU A 160 -20.26 21.82 2.07
C LEU A 160 -19.11 22.06 3.05
N THR A 161 -19.35 21.74 4.31
CA THR A 161 -18.30 21.56 5.32
C THR A 161 -18.02 20.07 5.46
N ILE A 162 -16.78 19.69 5.21
CA ILE A 162 -16.26 18.34 5.33
C ILE A 162 -15.47 18.27 6.63
N THR A 163 -15.80 17.33 7.51
CA THR A 163 -14.98 17.02 8.69
C THR A 163 -14.50 15.58 8.57
N ARG A 164 -13.18 15.40 8.53
CA ARG A 164 -12.53 14.10 8.43
C ARG A 164 -11.71 13.86 9.69
N ALA A 165 -11.93 12.72 10.34
CA ALA A 165 -11.16 12.29 11.51
C ALA A 165 -10.48 10.96 11.21
N LEU A 166 -9.16 10.93 11.33
CA LEU A 166 -8.32 9.74 11.14
C LEU A 166 -7.76 9.30 12.48
N THR A 167 -8.10 8.10 12.94
CA THR A 167 -7.66 7.56 14.23
C THR A 167 -6.61 6.47 14.05
N PHE A 168 -5.49 6.68 14.72
CA PHE A 168 -4.31 5.83 14.68
C PHE A 168 -4.20 5.08 16.01
N HIS A 169 -3.76 3.83 15.92
CA HIS A 169 -3.55 2.93 17.05
C HIS A 169 -2.09 2.51 17.10
N ALA A 170 -1.48 2.52 18.28
CA ALA A 170 -0.08 2.14 18.43
C ALA A 170 0.19 0.66 18.15
N ASP A 171 -0.82 -0.19 18.34
CA ASP A 171 -0.74 -1.65 18.34
C ASP A 171 -1.45 -2.31 17.14
N LYS A 172 -2.03 -1.52 16.22
CA LYS A 172 -2.73 -2.02 15.02
C LYS A 172 -2.28 -1.29 13.77
N TYR A 173 -2.31 -1.98 12.64
CA TYR A 173 -2.07 -1.38 11.31
C TYR A 173 -3.29 -0.65 10.74
N GLN A 174 -4.47 -0.86 11.32
CA GLN A 174 -5.70 -0.18 10.90
C GLN A 174 -5.64 1.30 11.27
N ILE A 175 -6.07 2.14 10.33
CA ILE A 175 -6.35 3.56 10.54
C ILE A 175 -7.86 3.69 10.37
N ASP A 176 -8.56 4.08 11.43
CA ASP A 176 -10.00 4.30 11.35
C ASP A 176 -10.28 5.68 10.75
N GLU A 177 -11.32 5.76 9.94
CA GLU A 177 -11.76 6.99 9.31
C GLU A 177 -13.23 7.26 9.60
N ALA A 178 -13.51 8.50 10.03
CA ALA A 178 -14.86 9.04 10.10
C ALA A 178 -14.95 10.32 9.25
N VAL A 179 -15.95 10.39 8.37
CA VAL A 179 -16.21 11.55 7.50
C VAL A 179 -17.62 12.06 7.75
N THR A 180 -17.74 13.36 8.00
CA THR A 180 -19.02 14.05 8.11
C THR A 180 -19.11 15.12 7.02
N LEU A 181 -20.26 15.20 6.36
CA LEU A 181 -20.56 16.14 5.30
C LEU A 181 -21.79 16.94 5.73
N VAL A 182 -21.62 18.26 5.92
CA VAL A 182 -22.72 19.15 6.35
C VAL A 182 -22.93 20.23 5.30
N SER A 183 -24.13 20.31 4.75
CA SER A 183 -24.52 21.42 3.88
C SER A 183 -24.81 22.66 4.71
N GLN A 184 -24.23 23.79 4.33
CA GLN A 184 -24.50 25.11 4.89
C GLN A 184 -25.79 25.73 4.30
N ALA A 185 -26.78 24.92 3.93
CA ALA A 185 -28.09 25.46 3.57
C ALA A 185 -28.55 26.38 4.71
N ALA A 186 -28.79 27.65 4.39
CA ALA A 186 -29.13 28.68 5.35
C ALA A 186 -30.17 28.11 6.32
N GLN A 187 -29.83 28.07 7.60
CA GLN A 187 -30.81 27.90 8.67
C GLN A 187 -31.73 29.11 8.56
N VAL A 188 -32.76 29.02 7.70
CA VAL A 188 -33.87 29.95 7.69
C VAL A 188 -34.62 29.65 8.98
N SER A 189 -34.13 30.22 10.07
CA SER A 189 -34.84 30.27 11.34
C SER A 189 -36.15 30.97 11.06
N ARG A 190 -37.21 30.16 10.90
CA ARG A 190 -38.58 30.65 10.90
C ARG A 190 -38.88 31.14 12.31
N MET A 191 -38.54 32.39 12.57
CA MET A 191 -39.24 33.16 13.60
C MET A 191 -40.58 33.59 13.01
N ALA A 192 -41.62 32.88 13.42
CA ALA A 192 -43.00 33.33 13.38
C ALA A 192 -43.49 33.48 14.82
#